data_AF-A0A450WQP4-F1
#
_entry.id   AF-A0A450WQP4-F1
#
_cell.length_a   1.000
_cell.length_b   1.000
_cell.length_c   1.000
_cell.angle_alpha   90.00
_cell.angle_beta   90.00
_cell.angle_gamma   90.00
#
_symmetry.space_group_name_H-M   'P 1'
#
loop_
_entity.id
_entity.type
_entity.pdbx_description
1 polymer ?
#
loop_
_entity_poly.entity_id
_entity_poly.type
_entity_poly.pdbx_seq_one_letter_code
_entity_poly.pdbx_strand_id
1 'polypeptide(L)' 'MQAIQFDARIHDGVIELPPQHRDLPKENVKVILLVEDESPLPVNRPSALDVLARAPGNRLFQTAEAVDHHLRAERDSWED' A
#
# COMPACT_ATOMS: atom_id res chain seq x y z
N MET A 1 32.80 1.57 9.08
CA MET A 1 32.10 2.62 8.32
C MET A 1 31.06 3.23 9.26
N GLN A 2 30.95 4.55 9.32
CA GLN A 2 29.98 5.25 10.18
C GLN A 2 28.97 5.97 9.28
N ALA A 3 27.68 5.87 9.62
CA ALA A 3 26.61 6.59 8.96
C ALA A 3 26.04 7.62 9.94
N ILE A 4 25.75 8.82 9.45
CA ILE A 4 25.13 9.90 10.22
C ILE A 4 23.88 10.30 9.44
N GLN A 5 22.74 10.32 10.11
CA GLN A 5 21.47 10.79 9.56
C GLN A 5 21.15 12.15 10.17
N PHE A 6 20.75 13.09 9.34
CA PHE A 6 20.30 14.42 9.72
C PHE A 6 19.33 14.94 8.66
N ASP A 7 18.46 15.86 9.06
CA ASP A 7 17.61 16.58 8.12
C ASP A 7 18.45 17.61 7.37
N ALA A 8 18.37 17.59 6.04
CA ALA A 8 19.10 18.47 5.16
C ALA A 8 18.13 19.13 4.18
N ARG A 9 18.41 20.38 3.82
CA ARG A 9 17.70 21.04 2.72
C ARG A 9 18.52 20.92 1.45
N ILE A 10 17.81 20.73 0.34
CA ILE A 10 18.38 20.70 -0.99
C ILE A 10 17.95 21.99 -1.69
N HIS A 11 18.90 22.86 -2.02
CA HIS A 11 18.67 24.09 -2.78
C HIS A 11 19.53 24.07 -4.04
N ASP A 12 18.92 24.24 -5.22
CA ASP A 12 19.60 24.24 -6.52
C ASP A 12 20.54 23.04 -6.75
N GLY A 13 20.16 21.87 -6.24
CA GLY A 13 20.97 20.63 -6.35
C GLY A 13 22.15 20.56 -5.36
N VAL A 14 22.30 21.54 -4.47
CA VAL A 14 23.28 21.54 -3.38
C VAL A 14 22.61 21.06 -2.10
N ILE A 15 23.20 20.04 -1.46
CA ILE A 15 22.77 19.55 -0.15
C ILE A 15 23.48 20.38 0.91
N GLU A 16 22.73 21.14 1.69
CA GLU A 16 23.29 21.92 2.78
C GLU A 16 23.51 21.06 4.02
N LEU A 17 24.77 20.94 4.44
CA LEU A 17 25.12 20.29 5.70
C LEU A 17 24.75 21.19 6.88
N PRO A 18 24.01 20.68 7.89
CA PRO A 18 23.78 21.39 9.13
C PRO A 18 25.11 21.80 9.79
N PRO A 19 25.16 22.93 10.53
CA PRO A 19 26.40 23.43 11.12
C PRO A 19 27.16 22.40 11.95
N GLN A 20 26.43 21.56 12.69
CA GLN A 20 26.94 20.45 13.51
C GLN A 20 27.66 19.33 12.72
N HIS A 21 27.55 19.31 11.40
CA HIS A 21 28.16 18.32 10.51
C HIS A 21 28.99 18.96 9.39
N ARG A 22 29.39 20.23 9.51
CA ARG A 22 30.28 20.88 8.52
C ARG A 22 31.70 20.34 8.58
N ASP A 23 32.18 20.04 9.78
CA ASP A 23 33.54 19.54 10.01
C ASP A 23 33.60 18.00 9.86
N LEU A 24 33.08 17.47 8.75
CA LEU A 24 33.20 16.05 8.47
C LEU A 24 34.67 15.68 8.33
N PRO A 25 35.18 14.68 9.09
CA PRO A 25 36.61 14.41 9.19
C PRO A 25 37.21 13.75 7.93
N LYS A 26 36.42 13.53 6.88
CA LYS A 26 36.85 12.87 5.65
C LYS A 26 36.41 13.64 4.41
N GLU A 27 37.36 13.85 3.51
CA GLU A 27 37.13 14.52 2.21
C GLU A 27 36.21 13.74 1.27
N ASN A 28 36.13 12.41 1.41
CA ASN A 28 35.32 11.55 0.57
C ASN A 28 34.21 10.86 1.36
N VAL A 29 32.95 11.16 1.02
CA VAL A 29 31.75 10.60 1.65
C VAL A 29 30.77 10.04 0.62
N LYS A 30 30.01 9.02 1.00
CA LYS A 30 28.90 8.48 0.21
C LYS A 30 27.60 9.07 0.73
N VAL A 31 26.82 9.70 -0.13
CA VAL A 31 25.52 10.30 0.22
C VAL A 31 24.40 9.37 -0.19
N ILE A 32 23.43 9.14 0.70
CA ILE A 32 22.19 8.40 0.44
C ILE A 32 21.04 9.37 0.66
N LEU A 33 20.25 9.60 -0.39
CA LEU A 33 19.06 10.44 -0.35
C LEU A 33 17.84 9.53 -0.18
N LEU A 34 17.12 9.72 0.91
CA LEU A 34 15.83 9.08 1.16
C LEU A 34 14.77 10.15 0.88
N VAL A 35 14.09 10.02 -0.24
CA VAL A 35 12.90 10.82 -0.56
C VAL A 35 11.68 10.02 -0.17
N GLU A 36 10.73 10.66 0.52
CA GLU A 36 9.41 10.09 0.66
C GLU A 36 8.85 9.93 -0.75
N ASP A 37 8.54 8.69 -1.11
CA ASP A 37 7.84 8.43 -2.34
C ASP A 37 6.43 9.00 -2.14
N GLU A 38 6.13 10.13 -2.78
CA GLU A 38 4.75 10.46 -3.17
C GLU A 38 4.33 9.44 -4.24
N SER A 39 4.37 8.15 -3.87
CA SER A 39 3.69 7.11 -4.59
C SER A 39 2.26 7.63 -4.78
N PRO A 40 1.75 7.73 -6.02
CA PRO A 40 0.38 8.14 -6.23
C PRO A 40 -0.48 7.28 -5.33
N LEU A 41 -1.29 7.95 -4.49
CA LEU A 41 -2.22 7.35 -3.52
C LEU A 41 -2.67 5.98 -4.01
N PRO A 42 -2.56 4.92 -3.20
CA PRO A 42 -2.71 3.55 -3.67
C PRO A 42 -3.93 3.46 -4.58
N VAL A 43 -3.65 3.19 -5.86
CA VAL A 43 -4.65 3.01 -6.92
C VAL A 43 -5.79 2.22 -6.32
N ASN A 44 -6.96 2.85 -6.19
CA ASN A 44 -8.14 2.34 -5.51
C ASN A 44 -8.28 0.83 -5.71
N ARG A 45 -7.72 0.04 -4.80
CA ARG A 45 -7.66 -1.41 -4.98
C ARG A 45 -9.10 -1.87 -4.75
N PRO A 46 -9.73 -2.55 -5.71
CA PRO A 46 -11.07 -3.05 -5.50
C PRO A 46 -11.05 -3.89 -4.23
N SER A 47 -12.00 -3.63 -3.33
CA SER A 47 -12.13 -4.40 -2.10
C SER A 47 -12.35 -5.88 -2.45
N ALA A 48 -12.07 -6.79 -1.50
CA ALA A 48 -12.37 -8.20 -1.70
C ALA A 48 -13.85 -8.41 -2.09
N LEU A 49 -14.75 -7.57 -1.57
CA LEU A 49 -16.16 -7.55 -1.94
C LEU A 49 -16.37 -7.12 -3.40
N ASP A 50 -15.67 -6.09 -3.87
CA ASP A 50 -15.76 -5.64 -5.27
C ASP A 50 -15.25 -6.70 -6.26
N VAL A 51 -14.22 -7.46 -5.87
CA VAL A 51 -13.70 -8.57 -6.67
C VAL A 51 -14.71 -9.71 -6.71
N LEU A 52 -15.27 -10.09 -5.55
CA LEU A 52 -16.29 -11.13 -5.45
C LEU A 52 -17.59 -10.73 -6.16
N ALA A 53 -17.95 -9.44 -6.17
CA ALA A 53 -19.09 -8.87 -6.89
C ALA A 53 -18.93 -8.88 -8.42
N ARG A 54 -17.73 -9.15 -8.95
CA ARG A 54 -17.47 -9.25 -10.39
C ARG A 54 -17.15 -10.67 -10.85
N ALA A 55 -17.05 -11.63 -9.93
CA ALA A 55 -16.73 -13.01 -10.27
C ALA A 55 -17.90 -13.68 -11.00
N PRO A 56 -17.67 -14.41 -12.10
CA PRO A 56 -18.74 -15.14 -12.78
C PRO A 56 -19.36 -16.20 -11.86
N GLY A 57 -20.69 -16.25 -11.82
CA GLY A 57 -21.44 -17.16 -10.93
C GLY A 57 -21.65 -16.64 -9.51
N ASN A 58 -21.27 -15.39 -9.22
CA ASN A 58 -21.52 -14.80 -7.92
C ASN A 58 -23.02 -14.53 -7.67
N ARG A 59 -23.48 -14.81 -6.45
CA ARG A 59 -24.74 -14.28 -5.92
C ARG A 59 -24.42 -13.53 -4.64
N LEU A 60 -24.69 -12.23 -4.65
CA LEU A 60 -24.62 -11.40 -3.45
C LEU A 60 -25.98 -11.47 -2.75
N PHE A 61 -26.02 -12.17 -1.62
CA PHE A 61 -27.18 -12.21 -0.75
C PHE A 61 -27.13 -11.04 0.23
N GLN A 62 -28.24 -10.30 0.34
CA GLN A 62 -28.34 -9.13 1.22
C GLN A 62 -28.62 -9.53 2.69
N THR A 63 -29.13 -10.75 2.91
CA THR A 63 -29.48 -11.25 4.25
C THR A 63 -29.13 -12.73 4.39
N ALA A 64 -28.97 -13.19 5.63
CA ALA A 64 -28.70 -14.59 5.93
C ALA A 64 -29.86 -15.51 5.53
N GLU A 65 -31.10 -15.04 5.67
CA GLU A 65 -32.30 -15.78 5.28
C GLU A 65 -32.35 -16.04 3.77
N ALA A 66 -31.87 -15.10 2.95
CA ALA A 66 -31.80 -15.28 1.51
C ALA A 66 -30.76 -16.34 1.10
N VAL A 67 -29.66 -16.45 1.85
CA VAL A 67 -28.66 -17.52 1.69
C VAL A 67 -29.30 -18.87 2.05
N ASP A 68 -29.93 -18.95 3.22
CA ASP A 68 -30.55 -20.19 3.71
C ASP A 68 -31.64 -20.70 2.77
N HIS A 69 -32.49 -19.81 2.26
CA HIS A 69 -33.52 -20.16 1.29
C HIS A 69 -32.89 -20.71 0.00
N HIS A 70 -31.85 -20.06 -0.52
CA HIS A 70 -31.16 -20.52 -1.72
C HIS A 70 -30.53 -21.90 -1.53
N LEU A 71 -29.83 -22.12 -0.41
CA LEU A 71 -29.19 -23.41 -0.12
C LEU A 71 -30.21 -24.55 -0.03
N ARG A 72 -31.39 -24.29 0.56
CA ARG A 72 -32.46 -25.28 0.61
C ARG A 72 -33.01 -25.58 -0.78
N ALA A 73 -33.30 -24.55 -1.58
CA ALA A 73 -33.79 -24.74 -2.94
C ALA A 73 -32.81 -25.52 -3.84
N GLU A 74 -31.51 -25.25 -3.73
CA GLU A 74 -30.47 -26.01 -4.45
C GLU A 74 -30.45 -27.47 -3.99
N ARG A 75 -30.50 -27.73 -2.68
CA ARG A 75 -30.53 -29.10 -2.16
C ARG A 75 -31.75 -29.87 -2.64
N ASP A 76 -32.92 -29.25 -2.56
CA ASP A 76 -34.18 -29.89 -2.97
C ASP A 76 -34.15 -30.20 -4.48
N SER A 77 -33.48 -29.36 -5.30
CA SER A 77 -33.29 -29.63 -6.74
C SER A 77 -32.36 -30.80 -7.08
N TRP A 78 -31.62 -31.34 -6.10
CA TRP A 78 -30.78 -32.53 -6.28
C TRP A 78 -31.49 -33.83 -5.88
N GLU A 79 -32.63 -33.72 -5.18
CA GLU A 79 -33.45 -34.87 -4.77
C GLU A 79 -34.47 -35.27 -5.86
N ASP A 80 -34.67 -34.43 -6.88
CA ASP A 80 -35.45 -34.68 -8.12
C ASP A 80 -34.58 -35.21 -9.26
#